data_AF-A0A4P9W8U0-F1
#
_entry.id   AF-A0A4P9W8U0-F1
#
_cell.length_a   1.000
_cell.length_b   1.000
_cell.length_c   1.000
_cell.angle_alpha   90.00
_cell.angle_beta   90.00
_cell.angle_gamma   90.00
#
_symmetry.space_group_name_H-M   'P 1'
#
loop_
_entity.id
_entity.type
_entity.pdbx_description
1 polymer ?
#
loop_
_entity_poly.entity_id
_entity_poly.type
_entity_poly.pdbx_seq_one_letter_code
_entity_poly.pdbx_strand_id
1 'polypeptide(L)'
;MASKDRSVVLDSLSRERAHLRRLDELERDNFVVIPEPDPTLSSRKATMRNLESDEAGGSKKGRKSAVRKLLVQRKSLAVLIQESRIGEQPPDVPTYLTVAVGPSKFPARKFCSVCGYPFLPMQSMFSRTPQEPVSKRNTPFP
;
A
#
# COMPACT_ATOMS: atom_id res chain seq x y z
N MET A 1 -39.89 -13.38 12.68
CA MET A 1 -39.10 -14.63 12.63
C MET A 1 -37.80 -14.33 11.90
N ALA A 2 -36.67 -14.29 12.61
CA ALA A 2 -35.38 -13.97 12.00
C ALA A 2 -34.71 -15.24 11.48
N SER A 3 -34.51 -15.34 10.16
CA SER A 3 -33.78 -16.44 9.54
C SER A 3 -32.32 -16.36 9.98
N LYS A 4 -31.89 -17.36 10.73
CA LYS A 4 -30.50 -17.54 11.14
C LYS A 4 -29.75 -18.07 9.92
N ASP A 5 -29.12 -17.18 9.16
CA ASP A 5 -28.21 -17.57 8.09
C ASP A 5 -27.07 -18.40 8.70
N ARG A 6 -27.21 -19.71 8.61
CA ARG A 6 -26.18 -20.66 9.02
C ARG A 6 -25.02 -20.40 8.06
N SER A 7 -23.89 -19.92 8.58
CA SER A 7 -22.68 -19.78 7.77
C SER A 7 -22.28 -21.16 7.26
N VAL A 8 -22.67 -21.47 6.03
CA VAL A 8 -22.28 -22.68 5.34
C VAL A 8 -20.78 -22.59 5.15
N VAL A 9 -20.04 -23.38 5.92
CA VAL A 9 -18.61 -23.54 5.73
C VAL A 9 -18.43 -24.23 4.38
N LEU A 10 -18.12 -23.44 3.35
CA LEU A 10 -17.87 -23.96 2.01
C LEU A 10 -16.55 -24.75 2.02
N ASP A 11 -16.54 -25.84 1.27
CA ASP A 11 -15.38 -26.70 1.05
C ASP A 11 -14.17 -25.88 0.54
N SER A 12 -12.95 -26.34 0.84
CA SER A 12 -11.70 -25.61 0.55
C SER A 12 -11.57 -25.24 -0.93
N LEU A 13 -11.89 -26.17 -1.83
CA LEU A 13 -11.89 -25.95 -3.28
C LEU A 13 -12.92 -24.91 -3.72
N SER A 14 -14.08 -24.87 -3.04
CA SER A 14 -15.13 -23.90 -3.33
C SER A 14 -14.73 -22.48 -2.90
N ARG A 15 -14.00 -22.37 -1.78
CA ARG A 15 -13.43 -21.10 -1.31
C ARG A 15 -12.34 -20.59 -2.25
N GLU A 16 -11.47 -21.46 -2.73
CA GLU A 16 -10.43 -21.10 -3.70
C GLU A 16 -11.02 -20.64 -5.02
N ARG A 17 -12.02 -21.36 -5.56
CA ARG A 17 -12.73 -20.94 -6.78
C ARG A 17 -13.43 -19.58 -6.61
N ALA A 18 -14.03 -19.32 -5.45
CA ALA A 18 -14.65 -18.02 -5.16
C ALA A 18 -13.60 -16.91 -5.06
N HIS A 19 -12.45 -17.19 -4.45
CA HIS A 19 -11.34 -16.25 -4.35
C HIS A 19 -10.76 -15.90 -5.73
N LEU A 20 -10.51 -16.91 -6.58
CA LEU A 20 -10.01 -16.70 -7.94
C LEU A 20 -10.98 -15.91 -8.80
N ARG A 21 -12.29 -16.22 -8.76
CA ARG A 21 -13.31 -15.44 -9.47
C ARG A 21 -13.31 -13.97 -9.06
N ARG A 22 -13.15 -13.70 -7.75
CA ARG A 22 -13.08 -12.33 -7.25
C ARG A 22 -11.83 -11.59 -7.73
N LEU A 23 -10.68 -12.26 -7.78
CA LEU A 23 -9.46 -11.64 -8.31
C LEU A 23 -9.59 -11.33 -9.80
N ASP A 24 -10.13 -12.26 -10.58
CA ASP A 24 -10.34 -12.12 -12.03
C ASP A 24 -11.34 -10.99 -12.36
N GLU A 25 -12.36 -10.78 -11.53
CA GLU A 25 -13.26 -9.62 -11.64
C GLU A 25 -12.53 -8.29 -11.34
N LEU A 26 -11.71 -8.24 -10.29
CA LEU A 26 -10.89 -7.06 -9.99
C LEU A 26 -9.85 -6.78 -11.08
N GLU A 27 -9.34 -7.80 -11.76
CA GLU A 27 -8.46 -7.65 -12.93
C GLU A 27 -9.22 -7.06 -14.13
N ARG A 28 -10.46 -7.51 -14.36
CA ARG A 28 -11.35 -6.94 -15.40
C ARG A 28 -11.68 -5.46 -15.16
N ASP A 29 -11.97 -5.09 -13.92
CA ASP A 29 -12.28 -3.71 -13.55
C ASP A 29 -11.05 -2.79 -13.66
N ASN A 30 -9.84 -3.36 -13.63
CA ASN A 30 -8.59 -2.64 -13.80
C ASN A 30 -8.11 -2.58 -15.27
N PHE A 31 -8.97 -2.91 -16.27
CA PHE A 31 -8.65 -2.70 -17.69
C PHE A 31 -8.56 -1.20 -18.01
N VAL A 32 -7.40 -0.61 -17.71
CA VAL A 32 -6.93 0.54 -18.47
C VAL A 32 -6.40 -0.03 -19.77
N VAL A 33 -7.20 -0.01 -20.83
CA VAL A 33 -6.69 -0.16 -22.20
C VAL A 33 -5.58 0.87 -22.34
N ILE A 34 -4.33 0.40 -22.33
CA ILE A 34 -3.17 1.24 -22.62
C ILE A 34 -3.42 1.71 -24.05
N PRO A 35 -3.67 3.01 -24.28
CA PRO A 35 -3.78 3.48 -25.65
C PRO A 35 -2.44 3.17 -26.30
N GLU A 36 -2.45 2.26 -27.28
CA GLU A 36 -1.34 2.10 -28.22
C GLU A 36 -0.99 3.52 -28.68
N PRO A 37 0.25 4.01 -28.46
CA PRO A 37 0.61 5.36 -28.81
C PRO A 37 0.61 5.47 -30.34
N ASP A 38 -0.54 5.85 -30.89
CA ASP A 38 -0.68 6.20 -32.30
C ASP A 38 0.19 7.45 -32.53
N PRO A 39 1.32 7.35 -33.26
CA PRO A 39 2.35 8.38 -33.29
C PRO A 39 1.87 9.68 -33.96
N THR A 40 0.67 9.68 -34.53
CA THR A 40 0.09 10.78 -35.30
C THR A 40 -0.83 11.70 -34.48
N LEU A 41 -1.27 11.29 -33.28
CA LEU A 41 -2.28 12.03 -32.49
C LEU A 41 -1.74 12.64 -31.18
N SER A 42 -0.47 12.42 -30.84
CA SER A 42 0.11 12.82 -29.55
C SER A 42 0.25 14.34 -29.34
N SER A 43 -0.01 15.15 -30.38
CA SER A 43 0.12 16.62 -30.31
C SER A 43 -1.14 17.35 -29.85
N ARG A 44 -2.33 16.71 -29.83
CA ARG A 44 -3.61 17.43 -29.58
C ARG A 44 -4.22 17.23 -28.19
N LYS A 45 -3.69 16.35 -27.34
CA LYS A 45 -4.30 16.03 -26.03
C LYS A 45 -3.60 16.66 -24.81
N ALA A 46 -2.69 17.61 -25.04
CA ALA A 46 -1.95 18.30 -23.98
C ALA A 46 -2.70 19.48 -23.33
N THR A 47 -3.89 19.86 -23.82
CA THR A 47 -4.57 21.10 -23.39
C THR A 47 -5.66 20.92 -22.32
N MET A 48 -5.98 19.68 -21.90
CA MET A 48 -7.12 19.40 -21.00
C MET A 48 -6.73 19.00 -19.57
N ARG A 49 -5.55 19.40 -19.08
CA ARG A 49 -5.19 19.27 -17.66
C ARG A 49 -4.53 20.56 -17.17
N ASN A 50 -5.36 21.60 -17.11
CA ASN A 50 -5.10 22.76 -16.27
C ASN A 50 -5.21 22.29 -14.81
N LEU A 51 -4.09 22.15 -14.14
CA LEU A 51 -4.02 22.09 -12.67
C LEU A 51 -3.23 23.31 -12.25
N GLU A 52 -3.95 24.15 -11.51
CA GLU A 52 -3.62 25.49 -11.08
C GLU A 52 -2.27 25.57 -10.32
N SER A 53 -1.55 26.63 -10.65
CA SER A 53 -0.79 27.52 -9.76
C SER A 53 -0.04 26.94 -8.56
N ASP A 54 1.29 26.96 -8.66
CA ASP A 54 2.15 27.16 -7.49
C ASP A 54 3.40 27.95 -7.91
N GLU A 55 3.25 29.27 -7.79
CA GLU A 55 4.28 30.30 -7.89
C GLU A 55 5.13 30.28 -6.61
N ALA A 56 6.26 29.57 -6.63
CA ALA A 56 7.34 29.78 -5.66
C ALA A 56 8.68 29.24 -6.16
N GLY A 57 9.48 30.16 -6.70
CA GLY A 57 10.92 30.30 -6.49
C GLY A 57 11.84 29.11 -6.78
N GLY A 58 12.73 29.30 -7.76
CA GLY A 58 14.09 28.74 -7.78
C GLY A 58 14.24 27.24 -8.08
N SER A 59 14.79 26.93 -9.27
CA SER A 59 15.49 25.67 -9.60
C SER A 59 14.72 24.33 -9.49
N LYS A 60 13.43 24.28 -9.83
CA LYS A 60 12.59 23.06 -9.78
C LYS A 60 12.33 22.38 -11.14
N LYS A 61 12.96 22.82 -12.24
CA LYS A 61 12.60 22.40 -13.61
C LYS A 61 12.85 20.90 -13.89
N GLY A 62 13.84 20.28 -13.26
CA GLY A 62 14.13 18.84 -13.38
C GLY A 62 13.31 17.94 -12.44
N ARG A 63 13.03 18.39 -11.21
CA ARG A 63 12.25 17.60 -10.23
C ARG A 63 10.79 17.40 -10.67
N LYS A 64 10.18 18.43 -11.26
CA LYS A 64 8.78 18.36 -11.75
C LYS A 64 8.61 17.42 -12.95
N SER A 65 9.63 17.19 -13.79
CA SER A 65 9.51 16.30 -14.96
C SER A 65 9.61 14.82 -14.58
N ALA A 66 10.50 14.46 -13.66
CA ALA A 66 10.60 13.10 -13.13
C ALA A 66 9.32 12.69 -12.37
N VAL A 67 8.79 13.57 -11.51
CA VAL A 67 7.53 13.34 -10.80
C VAL A 67 6.35 13.20 -11.78
N ARG A 68 6.29 14.03 -12.83
CA ARG A 68 5.26 13.90 -13.87
C ARG A 68 5.37 12.58 -14.63
N LYS A 69 6.57 12.08 -14.92
CA LYS A 69 6.76 10.75 -15.54
C LYS A 69 6.23 9.64 -14.64
N LEU A 70 6.56 9.67 -13.34
CA LEU A 70 6.07 8.69 -12.37
C LEU A 70 4.54 8.70 -12.25
N LEU A 71 3.92 9.88 -12.26
CA LEU A 71 2.45 10.02 -12.19
C LEU A 71 1.73 9.55 -13.45
N VAL A 72 2.40 9.59 -14.62
CA VAL A 72 1.84 9.11 -15.90
C VAL A 72 2.11 7.60 -16.08
N GLN A 73 3.13 7.07 -15.43
CA GLN A 73 3.54 5.67 -15.49
C GLN A 73 2.53 4.80 -14.72
N ARG A 74 1.45 4.41 -15.41
CA ARG A 74 0.47 3.42 -14.94
C ARG A 74 1.05 1.99 -15.02
N LYS A 75 2.14 1.72 -14.30
CA LYS A 75 2.71 0.36 -14.19
C LYS A 75 2.18 -0.31 -12.93
N SER A 76 1.87 -1.60 -13.03
CA SER A 76 1.58 -2.41 -11.85
C SER A 76 2.84 -2.62 -11.02
N LEU A 77 2.68 -2.87 -9.71
CA LEU A 77 3.79 -3.18 -8.80
C LEU A 77 4.66 -4.32 -9.34
N ALA A 78 4.04 -5.35 -9.92
CA ALA A 78 4.73 -6.50 -10.49
C ALA A 78 5.75 -6.10 -11.57
N VAL A 79 5.36 -5.19 -12.47
CA VAL A 79 6.25 -4.67 -13.52
C VAL A 79 7.40 -3.86 -12.92
N LEU A 80 7.13 -3.04 -11.90
CA LEU A 80 8.16 -2.23 -11.24
C LEU A 80 9.19 -3.11 -10.51
N ILE A 81 8.77 -4.22 -9.90
CA ILE A 81 9.67 -5.17 -9.25
C ILE A 81 10.59 -5.86 -10.28
N GLN A 82 10.04 -6.24 -11.44
CA GLN A 82 10.83 -6.85 -12.52
C GLN A 82 11.83 -5.87 -13.13
N GLU A 83 11.41 -4.63 -13.40
CA GLU A 83 12.27 -3.58 -13.96
C GLU A 83 13.43 -3.20 -13.03
N SER A 84 13.18 -3.22 -11.72
CA SER A 84 14.17 -2.83 -10.70
C SER A 84 15.19 -3.93 -10.37
N ARG A 85 15.00 -5.16 -10.87
CA ARG A 85 15.90 -6.32 -10.67
C ARG A 85 16.32 -6.51 -9.21
N ILE A 86 15.40 -6.23 -8.31
CA ILE A 86 15.61 -6.29 -6.86
C ILE A 86 16.12 -7.67 -6.40
N GLY A 87 15.75 -8.75 -7.10
CA GLY A 87 16.23 -10.10 -6.80
C GLY A 87 17.71 -10.35 -7.10
N GLU A 88 18.35 -9.51 -7.91
CA GLU A 88 19.79 -9.60 -8.23
C GLU A 88 20.65 -8.80 -7.24
N GLN A 89 20.01 -8.01 -6.36
CA GLN A 89 20.71 -7.20 -5.37
C GLN A 89 21.30 -8.10 -4.27
N PRO A 90 22.49 -7.76 -3.72
CA PRO A 90 23.04 -8.50 -2.59
C PRO A 90 22.04 -8.57 -1.41
N PRO A 91 22.04 -9.69 -0.66
CA PRO A 91 21.09 -9.93 0.43
C PRO A 91 21.26 -8.96 1.62
N ASP A 92 22.36 -8.20 1.64
CA ASP A 92 22.66 -7.19 2.65
C ASP A 92 21.80 -5.92 2.49
N VAL A 93 21.25 -5.67 1.29
CA VAL A 93 20.37 -4.52 1.06
C VAL A 93 18.92 -4.92 1.31
N PRO A 94 18.22 -4.30 2.28
CA PRO A 94 16.82 -4.57 2.50
C PRO A 94 16.00 -4.05 1.32
N THR A 95 15.22 -4.94 0.71
CA THR A 95 14.33 -4.63 -0.41
C THR A 95 12.94 -5.19 -0.17
N TYR A 96 11.98 -4.84 -1.03
CA TYR A 96 10.59 -5.28 -0.89
C TYR A 96 10.41 -6.81 -0.75
N LEU A 97 11.35 -7.60 -1.25
CA LEU A 97 11.33 -9.06 -1.15
C LEU A 97 11.96 -9.60 0.15
N THR A 98 12.90 -8.86 0.75
CA THR A 98 13.72 -9.33 1.88
C THR A 98 13.32 -8.72 3.23
N VAL A 99 12.53 -7.64 3.22
CA VAL A 99 12.08 -6.98 4.46
C VAL A 99 11.05 -7.86 5.16
N ALA A 100 11.51 -8.69 6.09
CA ALA A 100 10.68 -9.38 7.07
C ALA A 100 10.66 -8.56 8.38
N VAL A 101 9.50 -8.02 8.74
CA VAL A 101 9.32 -7.35 10.03
C VAL A 101 9.15 -8.42 11.11
N GLY A 102 9.87 -8.28 12.21
CA GLY A 102 9.71 -9.14 13.38
C GLY A 102 8.33 -9.03 14.03
N PRO A 103 7.99 -9.94 14.96
CA PRO A 103 6.70 -9.90 15.65
C PRO A 103 6.50 -8.60 16.42
N SER A 104 5.25 -8.17 16.58
CA SER A 104 4.92 -6.93 17.28
C SER A 104 5.33 -7.00 18.76
N LYS A 105 6.00 -5.95 19.25
CA LYS A 105 6.35 -5.81 20.67
C LYS A 105 5.15 -5.52 21.58
N PHE A 106 4.03 -5.10 20.98
CA PHE A 106 2.82 -4.68 21.71
C PHE A 106 1.77 -5.80 21.70
N PRO A 107 0.97 -5.95 22.76
CA PRO A 107 -0.11 -6.91 22.79
C PRO A 107 -1.19 -6.57 21.76
N ALA A 108 -1.77 -7.60 21.15
CA ALA A 108 -2.86 -7.44 20.19
C ALA A 108 -4.09 -6.79 20.85
N ARG A 109 -4.59 -5.70 20.25
CA ARG A 109 -5.82 -5.06 20.69
C ARG A 109 -7.02 -5.84 20.15
N LYS A 110 -7.92 -6.25 21.04
CA LYS A 110 -9.14 -6.99 20.68
C LYS A 110 -10.31 -6.01 20.63
N PHE A 111 -10.94 -5.91 19.46
CA PHE A 111 -12.14 -5.09 19.25
C PHE A 111 -13.32 -5.99 18.89
N CYS A 112 -14.52 -5.59 19.29
CA CYS A 112 -15.74 -6.21 18.77
C CYS A 112 -15.83 -5.99 17.25
N SER A 113 -15.98 -7.06 16.47
CA SER A 113 -16.12 -6.96 15.01
C SER A 113 -17.41 -6.26 14.56
N VAL A 114 -18.42 -6.20 15.42
CA VAL A 114 -19.72 -5.59 15.10
C VAL A 114 -19.74 -4.09 15.44
N CYS A 115 -19.31 -3.71 16.64
CA CYS A 115 -19.44 -2.33 17.14
C CYS A 115 -18.11 -1.60 17.33
N GLY A 116 -16.96 -2.25 17.11
CA GLY A 116 -15.64 -1.64 17.30
C GLY A 116 -15.27 -1.35 18.76
N TYR A 117 -16.13 -1.69 19.73
CA TYR A 117 -15.85 -1.42 21.14
C TYR A 117 -14.66 -2.26 21.61
N PRO A 118 -13.67 -1.67 22.30
CA PRO A 118 -12.52 -2.40 22.81
C PRO A 118 -12.99 -3.38 23.87
N PHE A 119 -12.65 -4.66 23.71
CA PHE A 119 -12.83 -5.64 24.77
C PHE A 119 -11.78 -5.30 25.83
N LEU A 120 -12.16 -4.58 26.90
CA LEU A 120 -11.25 -4.24 27.99
C LEU A 120 -10.83 -5.55 28.69
N PRO A 121 -9.57 -6.01 28.54
CA PRO A 121 -9.12 -7.11 29.37
C PRO A 121 -8.90 -6.58 30.79
N MET A 122 -9.35 -7.34 31.79
CA MET A 122 -9.18 -7.11 33.23
C MET A 122 -7.74 -6.83 33.72
N GLN A 123 -6.74 -6.87 32.85
CA GLN A 123 -5.32 -6.65 33.17
C GLN A 123 -4.85 -5.19 33.05
N SER A 124 -5.74 -4.24 32.69
CA SER A 124 -5.36 -2.82 32.58
C SER A 124 -5.05 -2.11 33.91
N MET A 125 -4.95 -2.85 35.03
CA MET A 125 -4.63 -2.27 36.35
C MET A 125 -3.17 -2.42 36.78
N PHE A 126 -2.33 -3.24 36.13
CA PHE A 126 -1.02 -3.62 36.72
C PHE A 126 0.27 -3.18 35.99
N SER A 127 0.22 -2.27 35.03
CA SER A 127 1.47 -1.82 34.37
C SER A 127 1.49 -0.34 33.99
N ARG A 128 1.19 0.54 34.94
CA ARG A 128 1.77 1.89 34.93
C ARG A 128 3.12 1.83 35.64
N THR A 129 4.14 1.30 34.98
CA THR A 129 5.52 1.60 35.39
C THR A 129 5.77 3.08 35.09
N PRO A 130 6.30 3.88 36.03
CA PRO A 130 6.68 5.26 35.77
C PRO A 130 7.66 5.31 34.60
N GLN A 131 7.42 6.23 33.65
CA GLN A 131 8.38 6.50 32.59
C GLN A 131 9.60 7.18 33.20
N GLU A 132 10.75 6.51 33.14
CA GLU A 132 12.07 7.14 33.31
C GLU A 132 12.25 8.22 32.23
N PRO A 133 12.78 9.41 32.57
CA PRO A 133 12.90 10.51 31.63
C PRO A 133 13.91 10.19 30.51
N VAL A 134 13.45 10.35 29.27
CA VAL A 134 14.24 10.17 28.05
C VAL A 134 15.38 11.19 28.01
N SER A 135 16.58 10.74 28.41
CA SER A 135 17.84 11.45 28.17
C SER A 135 18.11 11.48 26.67
N LYS A 136 18.06 12.68 26.09
CA LYS A 136 18.33 12.99 24.68
C LYS A 136 19.77 12.62 24.34
N ARG A 137 19.98 11.46 23.72
CA ARG A 137 21.24 11.17 23.01
C ARG A 137 21.07 11.53 21.53
N ASN A 138 21.59 12.71 21.18
CA ASN A 138 21.95 13.05 19.82
C ASN A 138 22.89 11.97 19.28
N THR A 139 22.49 11.33 18.18
CA THR A 139 23.44 10.61 17.32
C THR A 139 23.27 11.15 15.91
N PRO A 140 24.36 11.53 15.21
CA PRO A 140 24.30 11.92 13.82
C PRO A 140 24.16 10.65 12.96
N PHE A 141 23.19 10.66 12.03
CA PHE A 141 23.10 9.65 10.98
C PHE A 141 24.23 9.84 9.95
N PRO A 142 24.80 8.76 9.40
CA PRO A 142 25.78 8.82 8.31
C PRO A 142 25.17 9.28 6.98
#